data_AF-A0A0N1G8N3-F1
#
_entry.id   AF-A0A0N1G8N3-F1
#
_cell.length_a   1.000
_cell.length_b   1.000
_cell.length_c   1.000
_cell.angle_alpha   90.00
_cell.angle_beta   90.00
_cell.angle_gamma   90.00
#
_symmetry.space_group_name_H-M   'P 1'
#
loop_
_entity.id
_entity.type
_entity.pdbx_description
1 polymer ?
#
loop_
_entity_poly.entity_id
_entity_poly.type
_entity_poly.pdbx_seq_one_letter_code
_entity_poly.pdbx_strand_id
1 'polypeptide(L)'
;MHPLEQLALDVATGRTSPREGERAAALLADREAVTGADLLAWFKTAQWLAHREDQWERALLLGRLLAAAVEALPASTPPYDRARCRSAWTELVHLCLVHRPDGDLFAAGVRAGCEALLAARELGDDDLVGQTLYRLGTLYLDLFSRARDLWWEEHRLWLSLGPEETLAGLPEPYEALDTAEGYLREAVALRTGAGRGYACKALAQALQQRGFLARADGGEGAGLENSTGSPDSVTALCDQALGLIPADDLVARANVEAIRSAEPSPAA
;
A
#
# COMPACT_ATOMS: atom_id res chain seq x y z
N MET A 1 23.24 16.73 9.94
CA MET A 1 22.29 15.65 10.24
C MET A 1 20.93 16.29 10.36
N HIS A 2 19.91 15.74 9.71
CA HIS A 2 18.56 16.32 9.74
C HIS A 2 17.92 16.10 11.12
N PRO A 3 17.10 17.02 11.66
CA PRO A 3 16.51 16.86 12.99
C PRO A 3 15.72 15.56 13.17
N LEU A 4 14.92 15.15 12.17
CA LEU A 4 14.17 13.89 12.20
C LEU A 4 15.05 12.64 12.14
N GLU A 5 16.21 12.73 11.48
CA GLU A 5 17.17 11.62 11.41
C GLU A 5 17.85 11.41 12.78
N GLN A 6 18.28 12.51 13.41
CA GLN A 6 18.81 12.47 14.76
C GLN A 6 17.78 11.91 15.75
N LEU A 7 16.53 12.36 15.63
CA LEU A 7 15.44 11.88 16.48
C LEU A 7 15.15 10.39 16.28
N ALA A 8 15.13 9.91 15.03
CA ALA A 8 15.00 8.48 14.73
C ALA A 8 16.15 7.67 15.34
N LEU A 9 17.38 8.19 15.31
CA LEU A 9 18.53 7.56 15.96
C LEU A 9 18.39 7.55 17.49
N ASP A 10 17.89 8.63 18.08
CA ASP A 10 17.67 8.73 19.53
C ASP A 10 16.63 7.71 20.00
N VAL A 11 15.54 7.54 19.26
CA VAL A 11 14.53 6.51 19.57
C VAL A 11 15.10 5.11 19.35
N ALA A 12 15.79 4.86 18.24
CA ALA A 12 16.37 3.55 17.95
C ALA A 12 17.44 3.12 18.99
N THR A 13 18.14 4.08 19.59
CA THR A 13 19.16 3.85 20.63
C THR A 13 18.60 3.86 22.05
N GLY A 14 17.28 4.06 22.21
CA GLY A 14 16.62 4.11 23.53
C GLY A 14 16.93 5.37 24.34
N ARG A 15 17.53 6.40 23.74
CA ARG A 15 17.75 7.70 24.40
C ARG A 15 16.44 8.46 24.60
N THR A 16 15.45 8.18 23.75
CA THR A 16 14.10 8.76 23.78
C THR A 16 13.10 7.64 23.56
N SER A 17 11.96 7.65 24.26
CA SER A 17 10.91 6.66 23.99
C SER A 17 10.23 6.94 22.63
N PRO A 18 9.60 5.95 21.97
CA PRO A 18 8.88 6.18 20.71
C PRO A 18 7.83 7.29 20.80
N ARG A 19 7.07 7.34 21.90
CA ARG A 19 6.03 8.34 22.14
C ARG A 19 6.60 9.75 22.33
N GLU A 20 7.72 9.87 23.02
CA GLU A 20 8.44 11.16 23.14
C GLU A 20 9.05 11.58 21.80
N GLY A 21 9.52 10.62 21.01
CA GLY A 21 9.98 10.83 19.65
C GLY A 21 8.87 11.41 18.77
N GLU A 22 7.68 10.81 18.75
CA GLU A 22 6.54 11.32 17.98
C GLU A 22 6.16 12.74 18.41
N ARG A 23 6.13 13.03 19.71
CA ARG A 23 5.89 14.39 20.23
C ARG A 23 6.96 15.39 19.80
N ALA A 24 8.24 14.98 19.83
CA ALA A 24 9.34 15.83 19.39
C ALA A 24 9.29 16.09 17.88
N ALA A 25 8.92 15.08 17.07
CA ALA A 25 8.71 15.23 15.64
C ALA A 25 7.57 16.19 15.32
N ALA A 26 6.45 16.08 16.03
CA ALA A 26 5.33 17.02 15.96
C ALA A 26 5.76 18.46 16.29
N LEU A 27 6.53 18.65 17.37
CA LEU A 27 7.04 19.97 17.76
C LEU A 27 8.00 20.58 16.72
N LEU A 28 8.77 19.76 16.01
CA LEU A 28 9.63 20.24 14.92
C LEU A 28 8.78 20.79 13.77
N ALA A 29 7.69 20.12 13.40
CA ALA A 29 6.79 20.57 12.34
C ALA A 29 6.00 21.82 12.74
N ASP A 30 5.44 21.85 13.96
CA ASP A 30 4.68 22.99 14.50
C ASP A 30 5.52 24.28 14.55
N ARG A 31 6.83 24.15 14.83
CA ARG A 31 7.79 25.26 14.83
C ARG A 31 8.39 25.58 13.45
N GLU A 32 7.84 24.98 12.39
CA GLU A 32 8.30 25.16 11.01
C GLU A 32 9.78 24.78 10.81
N ALA A 33 10.34 23.90 11.66
CA ALA A 33 11.70 23.41 11.50
C ALA A 33 11.81 22.33 10.41
N VAL A 34 10.67 21.80 9.96
CA VAL A 34 10.52 20.89 8.81
C VAL A 34 9.28 21.29 8.02
N THR A 35 9.35 21.21 6.69
CA THR A 35 8.23 21.53 5.79
C THR A 35 7.57 20.26 5.26
N GLY A 36 6.37 20.39 4.66
CA GLY A 36 5.72 19.27 3.97
C GLY A 36 6.58 18.66 2.87
N ALA A 37 7.36 19.48 2.14
CA ALA A 37 8.29 19.01 1.12
C ALA A 37 9.45 18.19 1.73
N ASP A 38 10.00 18.62 2.88
CA ASP A 38 11.04 17.88 3.59
C ASP A 38 10.50 16.51 4.05
N LEU A 39 9.31 16.50 4.66
CA LEU A 39 8.67 15.27 5.13
C LEU A 39 8.43 14.28 3.98
N LEU A 40 7.98 14.75 2.83
CA LEU A 40 7.79 13.91 1.65
C LEU A 40 9.11 13.30 1.15
N ALA A 41 10.21 14.05 1.18
CA ALA A 41 11.53 13.52 0.84
C ALA A 41 11.96 12.42 1.82
N TRP A 42 11.70 12.59 3.11
CA TRP A 42 12.00 11.60 4.13
C TRP A 42 11.10 10.36 4.08
N PHE A 43 9.84 10.48 3.64
CA PHE A 43 9.01 9.32 3.35
C PHE A 43 9.63 8.43 2.27
N LYS A 44 10.23 9.01 1.22
CA LYS A 44 10.96 8.22 0.21
C LYS A 44 12.16 7.49 0.80
N THR A 45 12.88 8.12 1.73
CA THR A 45 13.95 7.45 2.48
C THR A 45 13.41 6.29 3.32
N ALA A 46 12.29 6.48 4.02
CA ALA A 46 11.65 5.42 4.78
C ALA A 46 11.18 4.27 3.87
N GLN A 47 10.56 4.56 2.72
CA GLN A 47 10.16 3.56 1.74
C GLN A 47 11.36 2.77 1.21
N TRP A 48 12.47 3.46 0.88
CA TRP A 48 13.71 2.79 0.48
C TRP A 48 14.26 1.85 1.56
N LEU A 49 14.19 2.25 2.84
CA LEU A 49 14.55 1.38 3.97
C LEU A 49 13.61 0.18 4.09
N ALA A 50 12.30 0.36 3.89
CA ALA A 50 11.29 -0.70 4.00
C ALA A 50 11.45 -1.82 2.96
N HIS A 51 12.02 -1.49 1.79
CA HIS A 51 12.37 -2.48 0.78
C HIS A 51 13.58 -3.36 1.15
N ARG A 52 14.32 -3.03 2.23
CA ARG A 52 15.43 -3.83 2.73
C ARG A 52 14.94 -4.70 3.88
N GLU A 53 15.06 -6.02 3.73
CA GLU A 53 14.55 -7.01 4.69
C GLU A 53 15.04 -6.78 6.14
N ASP A 54 16.23 -6.22 6.32
CA ASP A 54 16.84 -5.96 7.63
C ASP A 54 16.51 -4.58 8.22
N GLN A 55 15.75 -3.72 7.52
CA GLN A 55 15.58 -2.31 7.91
C GLN A 55 14.14 -1.85 8.00
N TRP A 56 13.15 -2.73 7.82
CA TRP A 56 11.74 -2.36 7.85
C TRP A 56 11.29 -1.81 9.21
N GLU A 57 11.85 -2.27 10.33
CA GLU A 57 11.52 -1.72 11.67
C GLU A 57 11.99 -0.27 11.80
N ARG A 58 13.19 0.02 11.27
CA ARG A 58 13.73 1.39 11.22
C ARG A 58 12.90 2.27 10.28
N ALA A 59 12.46 1.72 9.14
CA ALA A 59 11.57 2.39 8.21
C ALA A 59 10.23 2.75 8.88
N LEU A 60 9.63 1.81 9.62
CA LEU A 60 8.39 2.00 10.34
C LEU A 60 8.54 3.05 11.44
N LEU A 61 9.62 2.99 12.22
CA LEU A 61 9.92 3.99 13.25
C LEU A 61 10.00 5.38 12.64
N LEU A 62 10.80 5.55 11.57
CA LEU A 62 10.92 6.83 10.87
C LEU A 62 9.55 7.29 10.32
N GLY A 63 8.78 6.37 9.73
CA GLY A 63 7.44 6.63 9.23
C GLY A 63 6.47 7.15 10.29
N ARG A 64 6.49 6.59 11.50
CA ARG A 64 5.66 7.07 12.63
C ARG A 64 6.05 8.48 13.06
N LEU A 65 7.34 8.78 13.13
CA LEU A 65 7.84 10.13 13.42
C LEU A 65 7.40 11.13 12.33
N LEU A 66 7.50 10.74 11.07
CA LEU A 66 7.06 11.55 9.93
C LEU A 66 5.54 11.78 9.97
N ALA A 67 4.74 10.75 10.22
CA ALA A 67 3.29 10.87 10.34
C ALA A 67 2.90 11.83 11.48
N ALA A 68 3.54 11.73 12.65
CA ALA A 68 3.32 12.66 13.75
C ALA A 68 3.68 14.11 13.38
N ALA A 69 4.77 14.31 12.62
CA ALA A 69 5.14 15.62 12.08
C ALA A 69 4.11 16.15 11.08
N VAL A 70 3.59 15.31 10.18
CA VAL A 70 2.55 15.69 9.20
C VAL A 70 1.29 16.21 9.89
N GLU A 71 0.83 15.54 10.95
CA GLU A 71 -0.37 15.95 11.66
C GLU A 71 -0.20 17.29 12.39
N ALA A 72 1.03 17.59 12.83
CA ALA A 72 1.38 18.83 13.50
C ALA A 72 1.81 19.97 12.55
N LEU A 73 1.79 19.76 11.24
CA LEU A 73 2.08 20.83 10.28
C LEU A 73 1.12 22.02 10.51
N PRO A 74 1.60 23.27 10.42
CA PRO A 74 0.75 24.45 10.55
C PRO A 74 -0.41 24.46 9.55
N ALA A 75 -1.52 25.12 9.90
CA ALA A 75 -2.66 25.29 8.99
C ALA A 75 -2.34 26.10 7.72
N SER A 76 -1.26 26.88 7.76
CA SER A 76 -0.70 27.59 6.60
C SER A 76 -0.02 26.67 5.58
N THR A 77 0.28 25.42 5.95
CA THR A 77 0.85 24.42 5.04
C THR A 77 -0.13 24.15 3.89
N PRO A 78 0.34 24.14 2.62
CA PRO A 78 -0.50 23.78 1.49
C PRO A 78 -1.22 22.43 1.72
N PRO A 79 -2.56 22.36 1.53
CA PRO A 79 -3.32 21.11 1.72
C PRO A 79 -2.78 19.96 0.86
N TYR A 80 -2.27 20.30 -0.32
CA TYR A 80 -1.62 19.37 -1.25
C TYR A 80 -0.46 18.61 -0.61
N ASP A 81 0.42 19.29 0.12
CA ASP A 81 1.60 18.67 0.72
C ASP A 81 1.20 17.69 1.84
N ARG A 82 0.21 18.07 2.66
CA ARG A 82 -0.34 17.20 3.71
C ARG A 82 -0.97 15.95 3.11
N ALA A 83 -1.77 16.10 2.06
CA ALA A 83 -2.39 14.97 1.35
C ALA A 83 -1.34 14.02 0.76
N ARG A 84 -0.28 14.54 0.13
CA ARG A 84 0.81 13.72 -0.41
C ARG A 84 1.56 12.96 0.67
N CYS A 85 1.84 13.59 1.81
CA CYS A 85 2.53 12.92 2.91
C CYS A 85 1.68 11.79 3.51
N ARG A 86 0.38 12.01 3.71
CA ARG A 86 -0.56 10.97 4.17
C ARG A 86 -0.69 9.82 3.18
N SER A 87 -0.73 10.13 1.89
CA SER A 87 -0.69 9.14 0.81
C SER A 87 0.62 8.34 0.86
N ALA A 88 1.78 9.00 1.07
CA ALA A 88 3.07 8.33 1.19
C ALA A 88 3.18 7.45 2.45
N TRP A 89 2.56 7.86 3.57
CA TRP A 89 2.44 7.03 4.77
C TRP A 89 1.65 5.76 4.51
N THR A 90 0.56 5.82 3.75
CA THR A 90 -0.23 4.64 3.35
C THR A 90 0.63 3.61 2.62
N GLU A 91 1.47 4.06 1.68
CA GLU A 91 2.40 3.20 0.96
C GLU A 91 3.48 2.60 1.88
N LEU A 92 4.03 3.40 2.80
CA LEU A 92 5.02 2.90 3.76
C LEU A 92 4.41 1.84 4.69
N VAL A 93 3.20 2.06 5.18
CA VAL A 93 2.44 1.08 5.99
C VAL A 93 2.30 -0.23 5.23
N HIS A 94 1.89 -0.18 3.96
CA HIS A 94 1.82 -1.35 3.09
C HIS A 94 3.16 -2.09 3.02
N LEU A 95 4.27 -1.39 2.77
CA LEU A 95 5.61 -2.00 2.72
C LEU A 95 6.04 -2.64 4.05
N CYS A 96 5.59 -2.09 5.18
CA CYS A 96 5.90 -2.64 6.50
C CYS A 96 5.03 -3.83 6.87
N LEU A 97 3.73 -3.83 6.53
CA LEU A 97 2.78 -4.91 6.87
C LEU A 97 3.10 -6.21 6.15
N VAL A 98 3.72 -6.10 4.98
CA VAL A 98 4.37 -7.22 4.29
C VAL A 98 5.23 -7.99 5.30
N HIS A 99 6.11 -7.36 6.07
CA HIS A 99 7.01 -8.06 7.01
C HIS A 99 6.32 -8.61 8.27
N ARG A 100 5.28 -7.94 8.78
CA ARG A 100 4.60 -8.35 10.01
C ARG A 100 3.14 -7.88 10.03
N PRO A 101 2.17 -8.76 10.37
CA PRO A 101 0.78 -8.36 10.56
C PRO A 101 0.62 -7.44 11.78
N ASP A 102 -0.07 -6.31 11.57
CA ASP A 102 -0.38 -5.32 12.60
C ASP A 102 -1.65 -4.55 12.19
N GLY A 103 -2.79 -4.88 12.81
CA GLY A 103 -4.10 -4.32 12.51
C GLY A 103 -4.23 -2.85 12.91
N ASP A 104 -3.54 -2.41 13.97
CA ASP A 104 -3.48 -1.00 14.36
C ASP A 104 -2.73 -0.19 13.30
N LEU A 105 -1.60 -0.72 12.83
CA LEU A 105 -0.81 -0.11 11.77
C LEU A 105 -1.60 -0.06 10.45
N PHE A 106 -2.30 -1.14 10.11
CA PHE A 106 -3.21 -1.19 8.96
C PHE A 106 -4.29 -0.12 9.05
N ALA A 107 -5.02 -0.05 10.18
CA ALA A 107 -6.07 0.96 10.39
C ALA A 107 -5.51 2.39 10.31
N ALA A 108 -4.29 2.62 10.80
CA ALA A 108 -3.61 3.91 10.66
C ALA A 108 -3.26 4.26 9.21
N GLY A 109 -2.81 3.29 8.42
CA GLY A 109 -2.56 3.46 6.98
C GLY A 109 -3.84 3.77 6.21
N VAL A 110 -4.90 3.00 6.44
CA VAL A 110 -6.22 3.21 5.80
C VAL A 110 -6.76 4.60 6.11
N ARG A 111 -6.78 5.00 7.39
CA ARG A 111 -7.27 6.32 7.81
C ARG A 111 -6.52 7.45 7.09
N ALA A 112 -5.19 7.39 7.07
CA ALA A 112 -4.38 8.40 6.40
C ALA A 112 -4.63 8.44 4.88
N GLY A 113 -4.76 7.28 4.24
CA GLY A 113 -5.09 7.18 2.82
C GLY A 113 -6.48 7.75 2.51
N CYS A 114 -7.49 7.47 3.33
CA CYS A 114 -8.83 8.04 3.17
C CYS A 114 -8.84 9.57 3.36
N GLU A 115 -8.12 10.09 4.34
CA GLU A 115 -7.97 11.54 4.54
C GLU A 115 -7.22 12.20 3.37
N ALA A 116 -6.18 11.55 2.85
CA ALA A 116 -5.47 12.02 1.66
C ALA A 116 -6.38 12.01 0.42
N LEU A 117 -7.20 10.96 0.26
CA LEU A 117 -8.14 10.81 -0.85
C LEU A 117 -9.20 11.91 -0.82
N LEU A 118 -9.77 12.20 0.36
CA LEU A 118 -10.73 13.29 0.53
C LEU A 118 -10.11 14.63 0.14
N ALA A 119 -8.94 14.95 0.69
CA ALA A 119 -8.24 16.20 0.38
C ALA A 119 -7.87 16.32 -1.11
N ALA A 120 -7.43 15.23 -1.75
CA ALA A 120 -7.11 15.21 -3.17
C ALA A 120 -8.34 15.49 -4.05
N ARG A 121 -9.50 14.93 -3.69
CA ARG A 121 -10.79 15.19 -4.37
C ARG A 121 -11.23 16.65 -4.19
N GLU A 122 -11.10 17.21 -2.99
CA GLU A 122 -11.40 18.62 -2.72
C GLU A 122 -10.51 19.58 -3.51
N LEU A 123 -9.25 19.19 -3.76
CA LEU A 123 -8.31 19.94 -4.60
C LEU A 123 -8.58 19.77 -6.11
N GLY A 124 -9.40 18.80 -6.52
CA GLY A 124 -9.62 18.46 -7.92
C GLY A 124 -8.37 17.89 -8.61
N ASP A 125 -7.48 17.23 -7.87
CA ASP A 125 -6.24 16.65 -8.40
C ASP A 125 -6.42 15.16 -8.71
N ASP A 126 -6.84 14.85 -9.94
CA ASP A 126 -7.10 13.48 -10.39
C ASP A 126 -5.86 12.57 -10.32
N ASP A 127 -4.64 13.10 -10.48
CA ASP A 127 -3.42 12.30 -10.38
C ASP A 127 -3.17 11.87 -8.93
N LEU A 128 -3.32 12.80 -7.97
CA LEU A 128 -3.20 12.48 -6.56
C LEU A 128 -4.32 11.56 -6.06
N VAL A 129 -5.55 11.75 -6.56
CA VAL A 129 -6.68 10.83 -6.30
C VAL A 129 -6.32 9.43 -6.79
N GLY A 130 -5.94 9.29 -8.06
CA GLY A 130 -5.55 8.02 -8.66
C GLY A 130 -4.38 7.34 -7.95
N GLN A 131 -3.35 8.11 -7.57
CA GLN A 131 -2.20 7.60 -6.82
C GLN A 131 -2.61 7.09 -5.42
N THR A 132 -3.47 7.83 -4.73
CA THR A 132 -3.91 7.47 -3.36
C THR A 132 -4.82 6.25 -3.38
N LEU A 133 -5.74 6.17 -4.35
CA LEU A 133 -6.57 4.98 -4.58
C LEU A 133 -5.71 3.75 -4.88
N TYR A 134 -4.68 3.89 -5.73
CA TYR A 134 -3.74 2.80 -5.99
C TYR A 134 -3.08 2.30 -4.71
N ARG A 135 -2.58 3.21 -3.87
CA ARG A 135 -1.91 2.85 -2.61
C ARG A 135 -2.84 2.19 -1.59
N LEU A 136 -4.08 2.68 -1.48
CA LEU A 136 -5.12 2.02 -0.67
C LEU A 136 -5.42 0.63 -1.21
N GLY A 137 -5.61 0.51 -2.53
CA GLY A 137 -5.83 -0.77 -3.20
C GLY A 137 -4.72 -1.78 -2.93
N THR A 138 -3.46 -1.40 -3.08
CA THR A 138 -2.31 -2.29 -2.79
C THR A 138 -2.15 -2.58 -1.30
N LEU A 139 -2.52 -1.66 -0.41
CA LEU A 139 -2.54 -1.89 1.03
C LEU A 139 -3.50 -3.02 1.40
N TYR A 140 -4.72 -3.04 0.83
CA TYR A 140 -5.67 -4.13 1.05
C TYR A 140 -5.27 -5.42 0.34
N LEU A 141 -4.71 -5.31 -0.87
CA LEU A 141 -4.30 -6.45 -1.69
C LEU A 141 -3.18 -7.28 -1.03
N ASP A 142 -2.06 -6.64 -0.69
CA ASP A 142 -0.82 -7.35 -0.37
C ASP A 142 -0.75 -7.93 1.04
N LEU A 143 -1.75 -7.67 1.88
CA LEU A 143 -1.98 -8.45 3.10
C LEU A 143 -2.13 -9.95 2.81
N PHE A 144 -2.53 -10.31 1.58
CA PHE A 144 -2.87 -11.69 1.21
C PHE A 144 -2.11 -12.21 -0.02
N SER A 145 -1.17 -11.45 -0.59
CA SER A 145 -0.61 -11.72 -1.93
C SER A 145 0.67 -12.55 -2.02
N ARG A 146 1.23 -13.06 -0.92
CA ARG A 146 2.67 -13.42 -0.90
C ARG A 146 3.07 -14.66 -1.72
N ALA A 147 2.15 -15.59 -2.02
CA ALA A 147 2.40 -16.60 -3.05
C ALA A 147 1.16 -17.09 -3.79
N ARG A 148 1.45 -17.59 -4.99
CA ARG A 148 0.49 -18.02 -6.01
C ARG A 148 -0.17 -19.36 -5.72
N ASP A 149 0.54 -20.28 -5.06
CA ASP A 149 0.14 -21.70 -5.04
C ASP A 149 -0.14 -22.25 -3.62
N LEU A 150 0.30 -21.54 -2.58
CA LEU A 150 0.14 -21.91 -1.16
C LEU A 150 -0.46 -20.75 -0.36
N TRP A 151 -1.34 -19.99 -1.00
CA TRP A 151 -1.91 -18.76 -0.46
C TRP A 151 -2.34 -18.91 0.98
N TRP A 152 -3.14 -19.96 1.27
CA TRP A 152 -3.77 -20.10 2.58
C TRP A 152 -2.74 -20.47 3.65
N GLU A 153 -1.80 -21.35 3.31
CA GLU A 153 -0.69 -21.71 4.18
C GLU A 153 0.20 -20.51 4.48
N GLU A 154 0.51 -19.69 3.47
CA GLU A 154 1.34 -18.50 3.63
C GLU A 154 0.63 -17.38 4.39
N HIS A 155 -0.66 -17.17 4.14
CA HIS A 155 -1.43 -16.20 4.89
C HIS A 155 -1.52 -16.61 6.37
N ARG A 156 -1.77 -17.89 6.66
CA ARG A 156 -1.74 -18.42 8.03
C ARG A 156 -0.35 -18.30 8.66
N LEU A 157 0.71 -18.57 7.90
CA LEU A 157 2.08 -18.36 8.35
C LEU A 157 2.35 -16.88 8.65
N TRP A 158 1.93 -15.97 7.79
CA TRP A 158 2.08 -14.53 7.98
C TRP A 158 1.33 -14.06 9.23
N LEU A 159 0.07 -14.47 9.42
CA LEU A 159 -0.68 -14.19 10.65
C LEU A 159 0.05 -14.72 11.90
N SER A 160 0.71 -15.89 11.80
CA SER A 160 1.49 -16.46 12.92
C SER A 160 2.77 -15.67 13.28
N LEU A 161 3.20 -14.73 12.43
CA LEU A 161 4.32 -13.82 12.74
C LEU A 161 3.91 -12.71 13.72
N GLY A 162 2.62 -12.45 13.87
CA GLY A 162 2.08 -11.47 14.82
C GLY A 162 1.57 -12.12 16.09
N PRO A 163 1.70 -11.45 17.26
CA PRO A 163 0.88 -11.80 18.41
C PRO A 163 -0.60 -11.59 18.09
N GLU A 164 -1.48 -12.41 18.66
CA GLU A 164 -2.92 -12.42 18.37
C GLU A 164 -3.56 -11.04 18.56
N GLU A 165 -3.10 -10.29 19.56
CA GLU A 165 -3.61 -8.96 19.88
C GLU A 165 -3.33 -7.94 18.77
N THR A 166 -2.24 -8.10 18.01
CA THR A 166 -1.94 -7.20 16.88
C THR A 166 -2.65 -7.63 15.60
N LEU A 167 -3.36 -8.76 15.57
CA LEU A 167 -4.15 -9.16 14.39
C LEU A 167 -5.53 -8.49 14.38
N ALA A 168 -6.00 -8.01 15.53
CA ALA A 168 -7.27 -7.32 15.66
C ALA A 168 -7.33 -6.11 14.72
N GLY A 169 -8.37 -6.05 13.88
CA GLY A 169 -8.59 -4.95 12.93
C GLY A 169 -8.02 -5.18 11.53
N LEU A 170 -7.35 -6.31 11.28
CA LEU A 170 -7.10 -6.76 9.92
C LEU A 170 -8.42 -7.24 9.28
N PRO A 171 -8.67 -6.91 8.00
CA PRO A 171 -9.87 -7.35 7.29
C PRO A 171 -9.79 -8.85 6.99
N GLU A 172 -10.96 -9.47 6.77
CA GLU A 172 -11.01 -10.83 6.23
C GLU A 172 -10.57 -10.83 4.75
N PRO A 173 -9.99 -11.93 4.23
CA PRO A 173 -9.45 -11.99 2.87
C PRO A 173 -10.44 -11.55 1.77
N TYR A 174 -11.70 -11.98 1.86
CA TYR A 174 -12.73 -11.60 0.89
C TYR A 174 -13.07 -10.11 0.94
N GLU A 175 -13.24 -9.57 2.14
CA GLU A 175 -13.52 -8.14 2.35
C GLU A 175 -12.37 -7.29 1.81
N ALA A 176 -11.14 -7.71 2.07
CA ALA A 176 -9.96 -6.99 1.63
C ALA A 176 -9.81 -6.97 0.12
N LEU A 177 -10.00 -8.10 -0.56
CA LEU A 177 -9.91 -8.18 -2.02
C LEU A 177 -11.02 -7.41 -2.71
N ASP A 178 -12.25 -7.44 -2.17
CA ASP A 178 -13.36 -6.64 -2.69
C ASP A 178 -13.08 -5.14 -2.56
N THR A 179 -12.59 -4.73 -1.39
CA THR A 179 -12.17 -3.34 -1.14
C THR A 179 -11.00 -2.92 -2.05
N ALA A 180 -10.01 -3.79 -2.23
CA ALA A 180 -8.87 -3.55 -3.11
C ALA A 180 -9.34 -3.36 -4.56
N GLU A 181 -10.21 -4.24 -5.07
CA GLU A 181 -10.79 -4.12 -6.41
C GLU A 181 -11.48 -2.77 -6.61
N GLY A 182 -12.33 -2.36 -5.65
CA GLY A 182 -13.04 -1.08 -5.71
C GLY A 182 -12.09 0.10 -5.92
N TYR A 183 -11.05 0.21 -5.08
CA TYR A 183 -10.05 1.27 -5.22
C TYR A 183 -9.23 1.17 -6.50
N LEU A 184 -8.82 -0.04 -6.90
CA LEU A 184 -7.96 -0.25 -8.05
C LEU A 184 -8.68 0.02 -9.38
N ARG A 185 -9.97 -0.29 -9.49
CA ARG A 185 -10.79 0.10 -10.65
C ARG A 185 -10.85 1.60 -10.83
N GLU A 186 -11.11 2.35 -9.76
CA GLU A 186 -11.13 3.81 -9.80
C GLU A 186 -9.73 4.37 -10.13
N ALA A 187 -8.67 3.79 -9.55
CA ALA A 187 -7.30 4.17 -9.88
C ALA A 187 -6.95 3.95 -11.37
N VAL A 188 -7.38 2.84 -11.98
CA VAL A 188 -7.16 2.56 -13.41
C VAL A 188 -7.85 3.60 -14.30
N ALA A 189 -9.01 4.12 -13.88
CA ALA A 189 -9.75 5.13 -14.64
C ALA A 189 -9.08 6.50 -14.61
N LEU A 190 -8.45 6.87 -13.48
CA LEU A 190 -7.88 8.20 -13.27
C LEU A 190 -6.40 8.31 -13.66
N ARG A 191 -5.62 7.24 -13.47
CA ARG A 191 -4.17 7.28 -13.72
C ARG A 191 -3.86 7.21 -15.21
N THR A 192 -2.66 7.69 -15.57
CA THR A 192 -2.15 7.64 -16.96
C THR A 192 -0.75 7.02 -17.02
N GLY A 193 -0.28 6.71 -18.23
CA GLY A 193 1.08 6.18 -18.48
C GLY A 193 1.42 4.95 -17.64
N ALA A 194 2.65 4.92 -17.11
CA ALA A 194 3.13 3.84 -16.23
C ALA A 194 2.27 3.68 -14.96
N GLY A 195 1.76 4.79 -14.40
CA GLY A 195 0.89 4.75 -13.22
C GLY A 195 -0.38 3.94 -13.44
N ARG A 196 -1.00 4.07 -14.62
CA ARG A 196 -2.12 3.23 -15.03
C ARG A 196 -1.70 1.78 -15.23
N GLY A 197 -0.53 1.54 -15.82
CA GLY A 197 0.02 0.19 -15.99
C GLY A 197 0.16 -0.57 -14.67
N TYR A 198 0.71 0.08 -13.63
CA TYR A 198 0.81 -0.52 -12.29
C TYR A 198 -0.56 -0.75 -11.64
N ALA A 199 -1.52 0.15 -11.84
CA ALA A 199 -2.88 -0.05 -11.35
C ALA A 199 -3.58 -1.23 -12.04
N CYS A 200 -3.42 -1.37 -13.37
CA CYS A 200 -3.93 -2.52 -14.13
C CYS A 200 -3.31 -3.83 -13.63
N LYS A 201 -1.99 -3.87 -13.38
CA LYS A 201 -1.31 -5.03 -12.79
C LYS A 201 -1.95 -5.41 -11.44
N ALA A 202 -2.06 -4.44 -10.53
CA ALA A 202 -2.61 -4.69 -9.20
C ALA A 202 -4.08 -5.15 -9.26
N LEU A 203 -4.89 -4.57 -10.15
CA LEU A 203 -6.28 -5.00 -10.35
C LEU A 203 -6.36 -6.42 -10.90
N ALA A 204 -5.53 -6.76 -11.89
CA ALA A 204 -5.46 -8.12 -12.45
C ALA A 204 -5.10 -9.14 -11.37
N GLN A 205 -4.14 -8.78 -10.49
CA GLN A 205 -3.79 -9.56 -9.32
C GLN A 205 -5.03 -9.73 -8.43
N ALA A 206 -5.63 -8.66 -7.90
CA ALA A 206 -6.81 -8.72 -7.02
C ALA A 206 -7.94 -9.64 -7.56
N LEU A 207 -8.23 -9.55 -8.86
CA LEU A 207 -9.25 -10.38 -9.51
C LEU A 207 -8.86 -11.86 -9.58
N GLN A 208 -7.64 -12.16 -9.99
CA GLN A 208 -7.12 -13.54 -10.01
C GLN A 208 -7.17 -14.16 -8.61
N GLN A 209 -6.72 -13.40 -7.64
CA GLN A 209 -6.67 -13.73 -6.23
C GLN A 209 -8.05 -14.08 -5.66
N ARG A 210 -9.06 -13.24 -5.94
CA ARG A 210 -10.47 -13.54 -5.58
C ARG A 210 -10.98 -14.82 -6.24
N GLY A 211 -10.58 -15.06 -7.49
CA GLY A 211 -10.90 -16.29 -8.22
C GLY A 211 -10.24 -17.55 -7.63
N PHE A 212 -9.09 -17.43 -6.95
CA PHE A 212 -8.50 -18.54 -6.18
C PHE A 212 -9.32 -18.82 -4.91
N LEU A 213 -9.64 -17.79 -4.12
CA LEU A 213 -10.42 -17.96 -2.89
C LEU A 213 -11.79 -18.59 -3.16
N ALA A 214 -12.53 -18.09 -4.16
CA ALA A 214 -13.86 -18.62 -4.50
C ALA A 214 -13.86 -20.13 -4.81
N ARG A 215 -12.75 -20.68 -5.35
CA ARG A 215 -12.60 -22.11 -5.61
C ARG A 215 -12.22 -22.92 -4.37
N ALA A 216 -11.39 -22.34 -3.50
CA ALA A 216 -10.99 -22.99 -2.24
C ALA A 216 -12.20 -23.27 -1.34
N ASP A 217 -13.20 -22.38 -1.36
CA ASP A 217 -14.44 -22.51 -0.58
C ASP A 217 -15.45 -23.50 -1.17
N GLY A 218 -15.09 -24.21 -2.25
CA GLY A 218 -15.98 -25.20 -2.89
C GLY A 218 -17.21 -24.57 -3.55
N GLY A 219 -17.17 -23.25 -3.82
CA GLY A 219 -18.18 -22.60 -4.65
C GLY A 219 -18.16 -23.23 -6.04
N GLU A 220 -19.15 -24.07 -6.34
CA GLU A 220 -19.41 -24.57 -7.70
C GLU A 220 -19.63 -23.37 -8.61
N GLY A 221 -18.55 -22.97 -9.30
CA GLY A 221 -18.57 -22.08 -10.46
C GLY A 221 -19.70 -21.06 -10.47
N ALA A 222 -19.72 -20.13 -9.52
CA ALA A 222 -20.12 -18.78 -9.88
C ALA A 222 -19.05 -18.34 -10.87
N GLY A 223 -19.27 -18.67 -12.14
CA GLY A 223 -18.37 -18.33 -13.21
C GLY A 223 -18.09 -16.85 -13.07
N LEU A 224 -16.88 -16.51 -12.61
CA LEU A 224 -16.21 -15.38 -13.20
C LEU A 224 -16.23 -15.72 -14.67
N GLU A 225 -17.29 -15.29 -15.36
CA GLU A 225 -17.35 -15.25 -16.80
C GLU A 225 -16.18 -14.35 -17.16
N ASN A 226 -15.00 -14.97 -17.27
CA ASN A 226 -13.91 -14.55 -18.11
C ASN A 226 -14.44 -14.66 -19.55
N SER A 227 -15.53 -13.94 -19.82
CA SER A 227 -15.88 -13.46 -21.13
C SER A 227 -14.61 -12.81 -21.61
N THR A 228 -13.92 -13.49 -22.52
CA THR A 228 -12.64 -13.10 -23.10
C THR A 228 -12.74 -11.79 -23.90
N GLY A 229 -13.86 -11.06 -23.80
CA GLY A 229 -14.08 -9.73 -24.34
C GLY A 229 -14.43 -8.66 -23.29
N SER A 230 -14.47 -8.97 -21.99
CA SER A 230 -14.64 -7.93 -20.97
C SER A 230 -13.34 -7.12 -20.85
N PRO A 231 -13.39 -5.77 -20.91
CA PRO A 231 -12.21 -4.93 -20.69
C PRO A 231 -11.62 -5.11 -19.28
N ASP A 232 -12.39 -5.71 -18.37
CA ASP A 232 -11.99 -5.97 -16.99
C ASP A 232 -11.51 -7.40 -16.75
N SER A 233 -11.33 -8.20 -17.82
CA SER A 233 -10.75 -9.54 -17.68
C SER A 233 -9.29 -9.44 -17.23
N VAL A 234 -8.83 -10.42 -16.44
CA VAL A 234 -7.43 -10.50 -15.97
C VAL A 234 -6.45 -10.41 -17.15
N THR A 235 -6.73 -11.10 -18.26
CA THR A 235 -5.90 -11.06 -19.47
C THR A 235 -5.85 -9.67 -20.10
N ALA A 236 -7.01 -8.99 -20.26
CA ALA A 236 -7.05 -7.64 -20.83
C ALA A 236 -6.29 -6.63 -19.96
N LEU A 237 -6.44 -6.71 -18.64
CA LEU A 237 -5.71 -5.88 -17.68
C LEU A 237 -4.20 -6.14 -17.73
N CYS A 238 -3.78 -7.39 -17.84
CA CYS A 238 -2.37 -7.76 -18.00
C CYS A 238 -1.78 -7.22 -19.31
N ASP A 239 -2.48 -7.35 -20.43
CA ASP A 239 -2.01 -6.83 -21.73
C ASP A 239 -1.91 -5.30 -21.70
N GLN A 240 -2.89 -4.62 -21.08
CA GLN A 240 -2.81 -3.18 -20.85
C GLN A 240 -1.62 -2.80 -19.96
N ALA A 241 -1.40 -3.52 -18.87
CA ALA A 241 -0.26 -3.29 -17.98
C ALA A 241 1.08 -3.45 -18.73
N LEU A 242 1.25 -4.50 -19.54
CA LEU A 242 2.46 -4.72 -20.35
C LEU A 242 2.66 -3.64 -21.43
N GLY A 243 1.59 -3.04 -21.94
CA GLY A 243 1.69 -1.93 -22.89
C GLY A 243 2.12 -0.60 -22.25
N LEU A 244 1.90 -0.44 -20.94
CA LEU A 244 2.09 0.84 -20.22
C LEU A 244 3.28 0.85 -19.25
N ILE A 245 3.65 -0.30 -18.68
CA ILE A 245 4.80 -0.41 -17.77
C ILE A 245 6.11 -0.29 -18.59
N PRO A 246 7.06 0.55 -18.15
CA PRO A 246 8.36 0.72 -18.82
C PRO A 246 9.06 -0.62 -19.10
N ALA A 247 9.70 -0.72 -20.26
CA ALA A 247 10.36 -1.95 -20.69
C ALA A 247 11.56 -2.35 -19.82
N ASP A 248 12.16 -1.40 -19.11
CA ASP A 248 13.28 -1.58 -18.18
C ASP A 248 12.84 -2.03 -16.77
N ASP A 249 11.55 -1.92 -16.42
CA ASP A 249 11.02 -2.53 -15.19
C ASP A 249 10.71 -4.03 -15.41
N LEU A 250 11.78 -4.80 -15.53
CA LEU A 250 11.71 -6.25 -15.78
C LEU A 250 10.96 -6.99 -14.67
N VAL A 251 11.05 -6.51 -13.42
CA VAL A 251 10.41 -7.15 -12.27
C VAL A 251 8.89 -6.97 -12.34
N ALA A 252 8.41 -5.75 -12.60
CA ALA A 252 6.97 -5.52 -12.73
C ALA A 252 6.38 -6.28 -13.93
N ARG A 253 7.08 -6.29 -15.07
CA ARG A 253 6.63 -7.01 -16.27
C ARG A 253 6.59 -8.52 -16.07
N ALA A 254 7.62 -9.12 -15.47
CA ALA A 254 7.63 -10.55 -15.14
C ALA A 254 6.48 -10.93 -14.20
N ASN A 255 6.15 -10.05 -13.24
CA ASN A 255 5.00 -10.24 -12.37
C ASN A 255 3.68 -10.24 -13.16
N VAL A 256 3.49 -9.32 -14.11
CA VAL A 256 2.30 -9.27 -14.97
C VAL A 256 2.19 -10.53 -15.83
N GLU A 257 3.28 -10.94 -16.47
CA GLU A 257 3.29 -12.14 -17.31
C GLU A 257 2.88 -13.38 -16.52
N ALA A 258 3.35 -13.47 -15.28
CA ALA A 258 3.05 -14.63 -14.46
C ALA A 258 1.69 -14.56 -13.74
N ILE A 259 1.08 -13.36 -13.58
CA ILE A 259 -0.37 -13.24 -13.32
C ILE A 259 -1.14 -13.77 -14.54
N ARG A 260 -0.75 -13.34 -15.75
CA ARG A 260 -1.42 -13.75 -17.00
C ARG A 260 -1.31 -15.25 -17.27
N SER A 261 -0.19 -15.88 -16.94
CA SER A 261 0.04 -17.31 -17.22
C SER A 261 -0.49 -18.26 -16.14
N ALA A 262 -0.83 -17.75 -14.95
CA ALA A 262 -1.42 -18.54 -13.87
C ALA A 262 -2.91 -18.85 -14.14
N GLU A 263 -3.23 -19.18 -15.40
CA GLU A 263 -4.53 -19.76 -15.73
C GLU A 263 -4.76 -20.97 -14.83
N PRO A 264 -5.93 -21.05 -14.20
CA PRO A 264 -6.24 -22.17 -13.34
C PRO A 264 -6.21 -23.44 -14.19
N SER A 265 -5.25 -24.32 -13.92
CA SER A 265 -5.23 -25.64 -14.54
C SER A 265 -6.61 -26.26 -14.33
N PRO A 266 -7.29 -26.74 -15.39
CA PRO A 266 -8.59 -27.36 -15.23
C PRO A 266 -8.44 -28.50 -14.24
N ALA A 267 -9.27 -28.50 -13.18
CA ALA A 267 -9.25 -29.55 -12.17
C ALA A 267 -9.34 -30.91 -12.88
N ALA A 268 -8.30 -31.73 -12.70
CA ALA A 268 -8.19 -33.06 -13.30
C ALA A 268 -9.09 -34.07 -12.57
#